data_AF-A0A523QVU5-F1
#
_entry.id   AF-A0A523QVU5-F1
#
_cell.length_a   1.000
_cell.length_b   1.000
_cell.length_c   1.000
_cell.angle_alpha   90.00
_cell.angle_beta   90.00
_cell.angle_gamma   90.00
#
_symmetry.space_group_name_H-M   'P 1'
#
loop_
_entity.id
_entity.type
_entity.pdbx_description
1 polymer ?
#
loop_
_entity_poly.entity_id
_entity_poly.type
_entity_poly.pdbx_seq_one_letter_code
_entity_poly.pdbx_strand_id
1 'polypeptide(L)'
;MKKLFFFILFFFSISGLYGVFISPVPTGEILPHKTAALYVTGKMPSDEEIAPWDIDFALGFGLFNRVNIEFASYLGGAYGLNCEFLALEEELSKPRVSIGIDNITPIRYISSYGEGEDTRWEKNVYRVRNSEQFSAYGLIGKHIIFSDISIGFGRGKFVGYGAWAQTLNTDYYSDEKHNDAFGIFLNWKIFDIKGVKPYFSIDGRNYDYGIRFDHTYFSLKAGMITPNSLLGDDIKKSLFDLGIAFYTKKIAGEEQFTDIGILKGRVYDKKTVTPLQAMITISGKKYYNTIETSSGGSYAIELKEGIYNIHVSSDKYYWKEKTVSISGGGILYCNFKLEKKPKTKLTPEE
;
A
#
# COMPACT_ATOMS: atom_id res chain seq x y z
N MET A 1 -39.62 8.21 7.86
CA MET A 1 -38.37 7.87 7.16
C MET A 1 -37.20 8.76 7.63
N LYS A 2 -36.87 8.79 8.93
CA LYS A 2 -35.78 9.63 9.48
C LYS A 2 -34.94 8.92 10.56
N LYS A 3 -35.00 7.59 10.65
CA LYS A 3 -34.31 6.80 11.68
C LYS A 3 -33.32 5.75 11.15
N LEU A 4 -33.01 5.77 9.85
CA LEU A 4 -32.04 4.83 9.24
C LEU A 4 -30.64 5.46 9.00
N PHE A 5 -30.44 6.73 9.34
CA PHE A 5 -29.23 7.47 8.96
C PHE A 5 -28.18 7.62 10.08
N PHE A 6 -28.38 7.02 11.26
CA PHE A 6 -27.56 7.32 12.44
C PHE A 6 -26.81 6.12 13.04
N PHE A 7 -26.75 4.97 12.36
CA PHE A 7 -26.09 3.78 12.92
C PHE A 7 -24.69 3.48 12.36
N ILE A 8 -24.15 4.29 11.44
CA ILE A 8 -22.78 4.15 10.92
C ILE A 8 -21.90 5.24 11.52
N LEU A 9 -21.73 5.20 12.83
CA LEU A 9 -20.67 5.92 13.51
C LEU A 9 -20.63 5.33 14.90
N PHE A 10 -19.77 4.35 15.14
CA PHE A 10 -19.12 4.17 16.44
C PHE A 10 -17.92 3.22 16.33
N PHE A 11 -16.79 3.73 16.85
CA PHE A 11 -15.48 3.13 17.12
C PHE A 11 -14.60 2.65 15.94
N PHE A 12 -13.71 3.57 15.52
CA PHE A 12 -12.51 3.25 14.74
C PHE A 12 -11.33 2.96 15.66
N SER A 13 -10.96 1.69 15.80
CA SER A 13 -9.57 1.32 16.01
C SER A 13 -8.96 1.04 14.64
N ILE A 14 -8.10 1.96 14.18
CA ILE A 14 -7.54 1.96 12.84
C ILE A 14 -6.35 0.99 12.83
N SER A 15 -6.55 -0.17 12.22
CA SER A 15 -5.46 -0.95 11.64
C SER A 15 -5.85 -1.20 10.18
N GLY A 16 -5.13 -0.55 9.27
CA GLY A 16 -5.35 -0.67 7.84
C GLY A 16 -4.90 -2.04 7.36
N LEU A 17 -5.78 -2.77 6.70
CA LEU A 17 -5.42 -3.93 5.91
C LEU A 17 -5.31 -3.50 4.45
N TYR A 18 -4.27 -3.98 3.79
CA TYR A 18 -4.09 -3.87 2.35
C TYR A 18 -4.88 -4.99 1.68
N GLY A 19 -6.10 -4.68 1.25
CA GLY A 19 -6.74 -5.47 0.20
C GLY A 19 -6.41 -4.91 -1.17
N VAL A 20 -6.47 -5.69 -2.23
CA VAL A 20 -6.54 -5.20 -3.60
C VAL A 20 -7.99 -5.42 -4.01
N PHE A 21 -8.73 -4.37 -4.39
CA PHE A 21 -10.01 -4.60 -5.09
C PHE A 21 -9.72 -5.36 -6.39
N ILE A 22 -10.74 -5.81 -7.12
CA ILE A 22 -10.58 -6.09 -8.55
C ILE A 22 -10.21 -4.74 -9.20
N SER A 23 -8.93 -4.44 -9.16
CA SER A 23 -8.32 -3.23 -9.66
C SER A 23 -7.93 -3.52 -11.10
N PRO A 24 -8.18 -2.59 -12.04
CA PRO A 24 -7.74 -2.79 -13.42
C PRO A 24 -6.23 -3.04 -13.50
N VAL A 25 -5.48 -2.53 -12.51
CA VAL A 25 -4.02 -2.57 -12.42
C VAL A 25 -3.56 -3.20 -11.08
N PRO A 26 -2.58 -4.14 -11.09
CA PRO A 26 -2.02 -4.72 -9.88
C PRO A 26 -1.20 -3.69 -9.08
N THR A 27 -1.24 -3.81 -7.75
CA THR A 27 -0.52 -2.90 -6.83
C THR A 27 0.76 -3.49 -6.28
N GLY A 28 1.01 -4.79 -6.45
CA GLY A 28 2.11 -5.47 -5.77
C GLY A 28 1.79 -5.93 -4.36
N GLU A 29 0.65 -5.49 -3.81
CA GLU A 29 0.21 -5.86 -2.47
C GLU A 29 -0.49 -7.22 -2.51
N ILE A 30 -0.19 -8.04 -1.51
CA ILE A 30 -0.76 -9.38 -1.40
C ILE A 30 -1.59 -9.49 -0.13
N LEU A 31 -2.57 -10.37 -0.16
CA LEU A 31 -3.30 -10.72 1.05
C LEU A 31 -2.35 -11.39 2.08
N PRO A 32 -2.48 -11.07 3.38
CA PRO A 32 -1.72 -11.76 4.42
C PRO A 32 -2.01 -13.27 4.44
N HIS A 33 -1.05 -14.04 4.92
CA HIS A 33 -1.18 -15.50 5.05
C HIS A 33 -2.46 -15.89 5.81
N LYS A 34 -3.18 -16.88 5.28
CA LYS A 34 -4.44 -17.42 5.84
C LYS A 34 -5.56 -16.37 5.89
N THR A 35 -5.49 -15.38 5.02
CA THR A 35 -6.58 -14.43 4.80
C THR A 35 -7.31 -14.79 3.52
N ALA A 36 -8.63 -14.91 3.60
CA ALA A 36 -9.50 -14.94 2.44
C ALA A 36 -10.20 -13.59 2.29
N ALA A 37 -10.47 -13.21 1.04
CA ALA A 37 -11.20 -12.01 0.69
C ALA A 37 -12.31 -12.32 -0.32
N LEU A 38 -13.49 -11.73 -0.11
CA LEU A 38 -14.56 -11.70 -1.10
C LEU A 38 -14.65 -10.29 -1.65
N TYR A 39 -14.55 -10.16 -2.96
CA TYR A 39 -14.68 -8.90 -3.69
C TYR A 39 -15.97 -8.90 -4.48
N VAL A 40 -16.67 -7.78 -4.42
CA VAL A 40 -17.82 -7.47 -5.28
C VAL A 40 -17.60 -6.08 -5.83
N THR A 41 -17.50 -5.98 -7.16
CA THR A 41 -17.29 -4.71 -7.85
C THR A 41 -18.36 -4.57 -8.92
N GLY A 42 -18.97 -3.39 -9.04
CA GLY A 42 -19.93 -3.10 -10.10
C GLY A 42 -19.60 -1.80 -10.79
N LYS A 43 -19.65 -1.81 -12.12
CA LYS A 43 -19.45 -0.64 -12.97
C LYS A 43 -20.75 -0.27 -13.65
N MET A 44 -21.09 1.01 -13.53
CA MET A 44 -22.32 1.60 -14.05
C MET A 44 -21.94 2.66 -15.07
N PRO A 45 -22.31 2.50 -16.35
CA PRO A 45 -22.09 3.53 -17.34
C PRO A 45 -22.98 4.76 -17.08
N SER A 46 -22.52 5.93 -17.53
CA SER A 46 -23.37 7.12 -17.63
C SER A 46 -24.49 6.97 -18.68
N ASP A 47 -24.27 6.11 -19.69
CA ASP A 47 -25.18 5.79 -20.78
C ASP A 47 -24.97 4.33 -21.22
N GLU A 48 -26.04 3.54 -21.29
CA GLU A 48 -25.99 2.11 -21.65
C GLU A 48 -25.54 1.86 -23.10
N GLU A 49 -25.58 2.88 -23.96
CA GLU A 49 -24.97 2.79 -25.30
C GLU A 49 -23.44 2.68 -25.23
N ILE A 50 -22.81 3.17 -24.16
CA ILE A 50 -21.36 3.10 -23.96
C ILE A 50 -20.92 1.69 -23.61
N ALA A 51 -21.55 1.08 -22.60
CA ALA A 51 -21.26 -0.24 -22.08
C ALA A 51 -22.49 -0.77 -21.30
N PRO A 52 -22.66 -2.10 -21.13
CA PRO A 52 -23.67 -2.61 -20.22
C PRO A 52 -23.24 -2.42 -18.75
N TRP A 53 -24.20 -2.53 -17.84
CA TRP A 53 -23.90 -2.65 -16.41
C TRP A 53 -23.12 -3.93 -16.14
N ASP A 54 -22.14 -3.86 -15.24
CA ASP A 54 -21.39 -5.03 -14.81
C ASP A 54 -21.37 -5.23 -13.29
N ILE A 55 -21.26 -6.50 -12.91
CA ILE A 55 -20.99 -6.94 -11.54
C ILE A 55 -20.01 -8.10 -11.62
N ASP A 56 -18.84 -7.88 -11.03
CA ASP A 56 -17.76 -8.83 -10.94
C ASP A 56 -17.63 -9.34 -9.50
N PHE A 57 -17.27 -10.61 -9.36
CA PHE A 57 -17.00 -11.26 -8.09
C PHE A 57 -15.59 -11.82 -8.09
N ALA A 58 -14.90 -11.77 -6.97
CA ALA A 58 -13.66 -12.51 -6.81
C ALA A 58 -13.48 -13.06 -5.40
N LEU A 59 -12.81 -14.21 -5.31
CA LEU A 59 -12.41 -14.85 -4.05
C LEU A 59 -10.88 -14.95 -4.01
N GLY A 60 -10.26 -14.13 -3.17
CA GLY A 60 -8.81 -14.07 -2.99
C GLY A 60 -8.33 -14.83 -1.76
N PHE A 61 -7.11 -15.38 -1.81
CA PHE A 61 -6.45 -16.11 -0.74
C PHE A 61 -4.97 -15.73 -0.64
N GLY A 62 -4.57 -15.25 0.54
CA GLY A 62 -3.17 -14.97 0.88
C GLY A 62 -2.43 -16.18 1.44
N LEU A 63 -1.29 -16.50 0.85
CA LEU A 63 -0.45 -17.64 1.20
C LEU A 63 0.97 -17.16 1.54
N PHE A 64 1.49 -17.62 2.68
CA PHE A 64 2.86 -17.40 3.16
C PHE A 64 3.34 -15.95 3.22
N ASN A 65 2.43 -14.96 3.24
CA ASN A 65 2.77 -13.54 3.07
C ASN A 65 3.62 -13.31 1.82
N ARG A 66 3.42 -14.14 0.77
CA ARG A 66 4.19 -14.06 -0.48
C ARG A 66 3.38 -14.30 -1.73
N VAL A 67 2.29 -15.05 -1.64
CA VAL A 67 1.49 -15.43 -2.80
C VAL A 67 0.04 -15.01 -2.57
N ASN A 68 -0.58 -14.43 -3.59
CA ASN A 68 -2.01 -14.20 -3.65
C ASN A 68 -2.60 -15.05 -4.78
N ILE A 69 -3.67 -15.78 -4.50
CA ILE A 69 -4.43 -16.53 -5.50
C ILE A 69 -5.86 -16.00 -5.47
N GLU A 70 -6.39 -15.63 -6.63
CA GLU A 70 -7.74 -15.08 -6.73
C GLU A 70 -8.53 -15.76 -7.85
N PHE A 71 -9.74 -16.20 -7.53
CA PHE A 71 -10.70 -16.71 -8.50
C PHE A 71 -11.68 -15.60 -8.85
N ALA A 72 -11.61 -15.09 -10.08
CA ALA A 72 -12.47 -14.03 -10.58
C ALA A 72 -13.61 -14.60 -11.43
N SER A 73 -14.78 -13.99 -11.31
CA SER A 73 -16.00 -14.25 -12.07
C SER A 73 -16.52 -12.92 -12.61
N TYR A 74 -16.62 -12.83 -13.93
CA TYR A 74 -17.12 -11.66 -14.64
C TYR A 74 -18.54 -11.93 -15.14
N LEU A 75 -19.48 -11.07 -14.76
CA LEU A 75 -20.93 -11.23 -15.01
C LEU A 75 -21.51 -12.60 -14.59
N GLY A 76 -20.83 -13.34 -13.72
CA GLY A 76 -21.24 -14.69 -13.32
C GLY A 76 -21.04 -15.77 -14.39
N GLY A 77 -20.50 -15.44 -15.57
CA GLY A 77 -20.42 -16.35 -16.73
C GLY A 77 -19.02 -16.60 -17.28
N ALA A 78 -18.07 -15.70 -17.06
CA ALA A 78 -16.67 -15.88 -17.47
C ALA A 78 -15.77 -15.95 -16.24
N TYR A 79 -14.78 -16.86 -16.26
CA TYR A 79 -13.96 -17.14 -15.10
C TYR A 79 -12.46 -17.06 -15.41
N GLY A 80 -11.69 -16.55 -14.45
CA GLY A 80 -10.24 -16.47 -14.51
C GLY A 80 -9.60 -16.76 -13.16
N LEU A 81 -8.42 -17.34 -13.19
CA LEU A 81 -7.54 -17.43 -12.03
C LEU A 81 -6.45 -16.36 -12.14
N ASN A 82 -6.27 -15.59 -11.08
CA ASN A 82 -5.21 -14.60 -10.94
C ASN A 82 -4.22 -15.11 -9.89
N CYS A 83 -2.93 -14.94 -10.16
CA CYS A 83 -1.86 -15.35 -9.26
C CYS A 83 -0.80 -14.26 -9.20
N GLU A 84 -0.43 -13.86 -7.99
CA GLU A 84 0.60 -12.87 -7.74
C GLU A 84 1.63 -13.40 -6.74
N PHE A 85 2.90 -13.12 -6.99
CA PHE A 85 4.02 -13.45 -6.14
C PHE A 85 4.81 -12.19 -5.77
N LEU A 86 4.93 -11.93 -4.47
CA LEU A 86 5.76 -10.89 -3.88
C LEU A 86 7.21 -11.38 -3.77
N ALA A 87 8.00 -11.08 -4.80
CA ALA A 87 9.39 -11.47 -4.87
C ALA A 87 10.26 -10.73 -3.83
N LEU A 88 10.01 -9.43 -3.63
CA LEU A 88 10.73 -8.61 -2.67
C LEU A 88 9.75 -7.78 -1.84
N GLU A 89 9.80 -7.97 -0.53
CA GLU A 89 9.10 -7.10 0.42
C GLU A 89 9.73 -5.71 0.44
N GLU A 90 8.89 -4.70 0.62
CA GLU A 90 9.37 -3.33 0.73
C GLU A 90 10.13 -3.12 2.05
N GLU A 91 11.30 -2.48 1.98
CA GLU A 91 12.06 -1.99 3.14
C GLU A 91 12.38 -0.52 2.93
N LEU A 92 12.91 0.20 3.94
CA LEU A 92 13.23 1.63 3.78
C LEU A 92 14.06 1.94 2.51
N SER A 93 15.10 1.13 2.24
CA SER A 93 16.00 1.29 1.10
C SER A 93 15.67 0.43 -0.13
N LYS A 94 14.68 -0.47 -0.03
CA LYS A 94 14.34 -1.41 -1.12
C LYS A 94 12.90 -1.20 -1.58
N PRO A 95 12.62 -1.20 -2.89
CA PRO A 95 11.25 -1.21 -3.37
C PRO A 95 10.63 -2.59 -3.17
N ARG A 96 9.29 -2.61 -3.17
CA ARG A 96 8.50 -3.82 -3.38
C ARG A 96 8.71 -4.31 -4.82
N VAL A 97 8.83 -5.61 -5.01
CA VAL A 97 8.86 -6.22 -6.36
C VAL A 97 7.89 -7.38 -6.38
N SER A 98 6.96 -7.34 -7.33
CA SER A 98 5.97 -8.41 -7.52
C SER A 98 5.88 -8.81 -8.99
N ILE A 99 5.57 -10.07 -9.22
CA ILE A 99 5.26 -10.64 -10.53
C ILE A 99 3.93 -11.37 -10.43
N GLY A 100 3.17 -11.40 -11.51
CA GLY A 100 1.90 -12.10 -11.51
C GLY A 100 1.39 -12.42 -12.90
N ILE A 101 0.30 -13.17 -12.91
CA ILE A 101 -0.43 -13.55 -14.10
C ILE A 101 -1.91 -13.42 -13.77
N ASP A 102 -2.57 -12.51 -14.48
CA ASP A 102 -4.02 -12.38 -14.43
C ASP A 102 -4.66 -13.19 -15.56
N ASN A 103 -5.93 -13.56 -15.36
CA ASN A 103 -6.75 -14.22 -16.37
C ASN A 103 -6.10 -15.51 -16.89
N ILE A 104 -5.65 -16.39 -15.98
CA ILE A 104 -5.34 -17.77 -16.35
C ILE A 104 -6.67 -18.46 -16.67
N THR A 105 -6.97 -18.57 -17.97
CA THR A 105 -8.21 -19.10 -18.52
C THR A 105 -7.95 -19.67 -19.92
N PRO A 106 -8.73 -20.65 -20.41
CA PRO A 106 -8.65 -21.07 -21.82
C PRO A 106 -9.27 -20.05 -22.80
N ILE A 107 -9.92 -19.01 -22.29
CA ILE A 107 -10.63 -18.02 -23.08
C ILE A 107 -9.69 -16.88 -23.49
N ARG A 108 -9.53 -16.70 -24.80
CA ARG A 108 -8.63 -15.69 -25.37
C ARG A 108 -8.94 -14.25 -24.94
N TYR A 109 -10.22 -13.91 -24.88
CA TYR A 109 -10.73 -12.57 -24.60
C TYR A 109 -11.68 -12.62 -23.41
N ILE A 110 -11.29 -12.02 -22.30
CA ILE A 110 -12.03 -12.08 -21.04
C ILE A 110 -11.95 -10.74 -20.32
N SER A 111 -13.11 -10.21 -19.93
CA SER A 111 -13.19 -8.93 -19.24
C SER A 111 -14.37 -8.91 -18.28
N SER A 112 -14.54 -7.79 -17.56
CA SER A 112 -15.75 -7.48 -16.81
C SER A 112 -17.05 -7.54 -17.60
N TYR A 113 -16.98 -7.57 -18.94
CA TYR A 113 -18.12 -7.74 -19.82
C TYR A 113 -18.34 -9.18 -20.31
N GLY A 114 -17.62 -10.15 -19.72
CA GLY A 114 -17.70 -11.57 -20.05
C GLY A 114 -16.61 -12.03 -21.03
N GLU A 115 -16.89 -13.11 -21.75
CA GLU A 115 -15.99 -13.77 -22.69
C GLU A 115 -16.35 -13.57 -24.17
N GLY A 116 -15.34 -13.40 -25.03
CA GLY A 116 -15.50 -13.34 -26.48
C GLY A 116 -14.93 -12.08 -27.14
N GLU A 117 -14.97 -12.03 -28.48
CA GLU A 117 -14.39 -10.93 -29.27
C GLU A 117 -15.12 -9.59 -29.06
N ASP A 118 -16.40 -9.65 -28.71
CA ASP A 118 -17.28 -8.49 -28.53
C ASP A 118 -17.46 -8.07 -27.06
N THR A 119 -16.81 -8.76 -26.10
CA THR A 119 -16.87 -8.41 -24.67
C THR A 119 -15.85 -7.34 -24.32
N ARG A 120 -16.14 -6.13 -24.79
CA ARG A 120 -15.34 -4.91 -24.59
C ARG A 120 -16.21 -3.77 -24.10
N TRP A 121 -15.57 -2.81 -23.42
CA TRP A 121 -16.21 -1.61 -22.92
C TRP A 121 -16.93 -0.88 -24.05
N GLU A 122 -16.21 -0.37 -25.06
CA GLU A 122 -16.83 0.31 -26.20
C GLU A 122 -16.95 -0.66 -27.39
N LYS A 123 -18.17 -1.17 -27.62
CA LYS A 123 -18.44 -2.14 -28.71
C LYS A 123 -18.02 -1.65 -30.09
N ASN A 124 -18.04 -0.33 -30.34
CA ASN A 124 -17.82 0.25 -31.67
C ASN A 124 -16.40 0.81 -31.92
N VAL A 125 -15.55 0.91 -30.90
CA VAL A 125 -14.27 1.64 -31.02
C VAL A 125 -13.07 0.71 -31.23
N TYR A 126 -13.04 -0.47 -30.61
CA TYR A 126 -11.85 -1.33 -30.60
C TYR A 126 -12.04 -2.61 -31.40
N ARG A 127 -11.56 -2.65 -32.64
CA ARG A 127 -11.68 -3.84 -33.52
C ARG A 127 -10.62 -4.90 -33.30
N VAL A 128 -9.51 -4.57 -32.64
CA VAL A 128 -8.40 -5.50 -32.37
C VAL A 128 -7.99 -5.35 -30.91
N ARG A 129 -7.72 -6.47 -30.25
CA ARG A 129 -7.35 -6.56 -28.84
C ARG A 129 -6.36 -7.68 -28.64
N ASN A 130 -5.44 -7.49 -27.70
CA ASN A 130 -4.46 -8.51 -27.36
C ASN A 130 -5.11 -9.66 -26.59
N SER A 131 -4.52 -10.85 -26.70
CA SER A 131 -4.97 -12.00 -25.95
C SER A 131 -4.80 -11.76 -24.45
N GLU A 132 -5.90 -11.81 -23.71
CA GLU A 132 -5.92 -11.59 -22.27
C GLU A 132 -5.81 -12.86 -21.46
N GLN A 133 -5.98 -14.02 -22.12
CA GLN A 133 -5.56 -15.28 -21.55
C GLN A 133 -4.08 -15.17 -21.17
N PHE A 134 -3.77 -15.42 -19.90
CA PHE A 134 -2.43 -15.38 -19.35
C PHE A 134 -1.78 -13.98 -19.44
N SER A 135 -2.43 -12.98 -18.84
CA SER A 135 -1.92 -11.60 -18.76
C SER A 135 -0.81 -11.49 -17.71
N ALA A 136 0.42 -11.84 -18.11
CA ALA A 136 1.60 -11.77 -17.25
C ALA A 136 2.10 -10.34 -17.03
N TYR A 137 2.60 -10.05 -15.84
CA TYR A 137 3.15 -8.75 -15.46
C TYR A 137 4.29 -8.83 -14.44
N GLY A 138 5.05 -7.75 -14.38
CA GLY A 138 5.97 -7.44 -13.29
C GLY A 138 5.82 -5.98 -12.89
N LEU A 139 5.96 -5.69 -11.60
CA LEU A 139 5.88 -4.32 -11.08
C LEU A 139 6.87 -4.07 -9.95
N ILE A 140 7.18 -2.79 -9.79
CA ILE A 140 7.89 -2.26 -8.63
C ILE A 140 6.98 -1.27 -7.91
N GLY A 141 6.97 -1.35 -6.58
CA GLY A 141 6.16 -0.49 -5.71
C GLY A 141 7.02 0.19 -4.65
N LYS A 142 6.64 1.40 -4.25
CA LYS A 142 7.33 2.11 -3.17
C LYS A 142 6.39 3.05 -2.44
N HIS A 143 6.43 2.96 -1.11
CA HIS A 143 5.89 3.97 -0.24
C HIS A 143 6.86 5.15 -0.11
N ILE A 144 6.41 6.33 -0.56
CA ILE A 144 7.15 7.58 -0.54
C ILE A 144 6.33 8.61 0.23
N ILE A 145 6.76 8.91 1.46
CA ILE A 145 6.12 9.87 2.36
C ILE A 145 4.64 9.56 2.59
N PHE A 146 3.71 10.29 1.97
CA PHE A 146 2.28 10.09 2.13
C PHE A 146 1.70 9.21 1.01
N SER A 147 2.49 8.84 0.01
CA SER A 147 2.00 8.14 -1.19
C SER A 147 2.55 6.72 -1.29
N ASP A 148 1.77 5.83 -1.90
CA ASP A 148 2.24 4.53 -2.42
C ASP A 148 2.12 4.58 -3.94
N ILE A 149 3.25 4.39 -4.63
CA ILE A 149 3.31 4.41 -6.09
C ILE A 149 3.81 3.04 -6.54
N SER A 150 3.12 2.45 -7.52
CA SER A 150 3.54 1.24 -8.20
C SER A 150 3.54 1.46 -9.71
N ILE A 151 4.60 1.02 -10.35
CA ILE A 151 4.76 1.08 -11.81
C ILE A 151 5.12 -0.32 -12.27
N GLY A 152 4.48 -0.78 -13.33
CA GLY A 152 4.78 -2.08 -13.89
C GLY A 152 4.60 -2.12 -15.40
N PHE A 153 4.92 -3.28 -15.93
CA PHE A 153 4.75 -3.62 -17.32
C PHE A 153 4.17 -5.02 -17.42
N GLY A 154 3.41 -5.28 -18.47
CA GLY A 154 2.79 -6.59 -18.68
C GLY A 154 2.22 -6.76 -20.06
N ARG A 155 1.84 -7.98 -20.39
CA ARG A 155 1.19 -8.35 -21.65
C ARG A 155 -0.30 -8.62 -21.46
N GLY A 156 -1.02 -8.82 -22.56
CA GLY A 156 -2.45 -9.11 -22.53
C GLY A 156 -3.25 -7.91 -22.07
N LYS A 157 -3.97 -8.01 -20.93
CA LYS A 157 -4.90 -6.96 -20.49
C LYS A 157 -4.25 -5.59 -20.28
N PHE A 158 -2.95 -5.56 -19.96
CA PHE A 158 -2.19 -4.33 -19.69
C PHE A 158 -1.83 -3.52 -20.92
N VAL A 159 -1.75 -4.17 -22.09
CA VAL A 159 -1.60 -3.50 -23.40
C VAL A 159 -2.87 -2.72 -23.73
N GLY A 160 -4.00 -3.23 -23.26
CA GLY A 160 -5.32 -2.78 -23.63
C GLY A 160 -5.74 -3.20 -25.03
N TYR A 161 -6.31 -2.26 -25.78
CA TYR A 161 -6.94 -2.55 -27.07
C TYR A 161 -5.97 -2.37 -28.26
N GLY A 162 -4.70 -2.76 -28.08
CA GLY A 162 -3.64 -2.71 -29.09
C GLY A 162 -3.28 -1.27 -29.52
N ALA A 163 -2.92 -1.07 -30.79
CA ALA A 163 -2.50 0.23 -31.36
C ALA A 163 -3.53 1.38 -31.19
N TRP A 164 -4.76 1.09 -30.79
CA TRP A 164 -5.81 2.09 -30.54
C TRP A 164 -5.74 2.67 -29.13
N ALA A 165 -5.14 1.96 -28.19
CA ALA A 165 -4.73 2.54 -26.94
C ALA A 165 -3.61 3.55 -27.26
N GLN A 166 -3.94 4.83 -27.25
CA GLN A 166 -3.04 5.90 -27.73
C GLN A 166 -1.87 6.17 -26.78
N THR A 167 -1.78 5.43 -25.67
CA THR A 167 -0.77 5.63 -24.65
C THR A 167 -0.33 4.29 -24.03
N LEU A 168 0.90 4.28 -23.52
CA LEU A 168 1.44 3.25 -22.63
C LEU A 168 1.49 1.81 -23.16
N ASN A 169 1.60 1.59 -24.47
CA ASN A 169 1.84 0.26 -25.02
C ASN A 169 2.76 0.27 -26.24
N THR A 170 3.41 -0.86 -26.51
CA THR A 170 4.37 -0.99 -27.63
C THR A 170 3.70 -1.05 -29.00
N ASP A 171 2.45 -1.54 -29.07
CA ASP A 171 1.71 -1.64 -30.34
C ASP A 171 1.33 -0.27 -30.90
N TYR A 172 1.26 0.77 -30.06
CA TYR A 172 1.10 2.15 -30.51
C TYR A 172 2.23 2.62 -31.46
N TYR A 173 3.43 2.02 -31.33
CA TYR A 173 4.60 2.36 -32.14
C TYR A 173 4.86 1.35 -33.27
N SER A 174 3.91 0.47 -33.56
CA SER A 174 4.05 -0.54 -34.61
C SER A 174 2.93 -0.45 -35.64
N ASP A 175 3.31 -0.56 -36.91
CA ASP A 175 2.35 -0.70 -38.01
C ASP A 175 1.73 -2.11 -38.07
N GLU A 176 2.35 -3.08 -37.38
CA GLU A 176 1.89 -4.46 -37.26
C GLU A 176 1.25 -4.70 -35.88
N LYS A 177 0.18 -5.50 -35.85
CA LYS A 177 -0.58 -5.78 -34.62
C LYS A 177 -0.12 -7.10 -34.03
N HIS A 178 0.33 -7.09 -32.77
CA HIS A 178 0.95 -8.26 -32.15
C HIS A 178 0.17 -8.73 -30.93
N ASN A 179 -0.03 -10.04 -30.79
CA ASN A 179 -0.56 -10.61 -29.54
C ASN A 179 0.42 -10.44 -28.36
N ASP A 180 1.70 -10.21 -28.64
CA ASP A 180 2.80 -10.22 -27.66
C ASP A 180 3.29 -8.80 -27.30
N ALA A 181 2.47 -7.78 -27.55
CA ALA A 181 2.78 -6.42 -27.13
C ALA A 181 2.86 -6.30 -25.60
N PHE A 182 3.55 -5.24 -25.14
CA PHE A 182 3.66 -4.91 -23.73
C PHE A 182 3.04 -3.55 -23.45
N GLY A 183 2.29 -3.48 -22.35
CA GLY A 183 1.75 -2.26 -21.78
C GLY A 183 2.50 -1.86 -20.52
N ILE A 184 2.53 -0.56 -20.25
CA ILE A 184 2.97 0.04 -18.99
C ILE A 184 1.73 0.42 -18.21
N PHE A 185 1.78 0.21 -16.90
CA PHE A 185 0.71 0.62 -16.01
C PHE A 185 1.26 1.29 -14.76
N LEU A 186 0.44 2.12 -14.14
CA LEU A 186 0.76 2.84 -12.92
C LEU A 186 -0.42 2.79 -11.96
N ASN A 187 -0.11 2.67 -10.67
CA ASN A 187 -1.02 2.84 -9.57
C ASN A 187 -0.43 3.86 -8.59
N TRP A 188 -1.24 4.78 -8.10
CA TRP A 188 -0.85 5.81 -7.16
C TRP A 188 -1.93 6.00 -6.11
N LYS A 189 -1.60 5.67 -4.86
CA LYS A 189 -2.36 6.05 -3.67
C LYS A 189 -1.74 7.31 -3.11
N ILE A 190 -2.50 8.39 -3.03
CA ILE A 190 -1.92 9.75 -2.82
C ILE A 190 -1.63 10.00 -1.35
N PHE A 191 -2.60 9.74 -0.47
CA PHE A 191 -2.48 9.87 0.98
C PHE A 191 -3.41 8.89 1.69
N ASP A 192 -3.07 8.51 2.93
CA ASP A 192 -3.96 7.78 3.84
C ASP A 192 -4.33 8.68 5.02
N ILE A 193 -5.58 9.14 5.02
CA ILE A 193 -6.14 9.90 6.14
C ILE A 193 -7.21 9.05 6.79
N LYS A 194 -6.84 8.38 7.89
CA LYS A 194 -7.75 7.55 8.71
C LYS A 194 -8.46 6.46 7.88
N GLY A 195 -7.74 5.80 6.98
CA GLY A 195 -8.27 4.75 6.11
C GLY A 195 -8.90 5.27 4.82
N VAL A 196 -9.06 6.60 4.65
CA VAL A 196 -9.49 7.21 3.39
C VAL A 196 -8.29 7.44 2.49
N LYS A 197 -8.33 6.82 1.31
CA LYS A 197 -7.24 6.76 0.34
C LYS A 197 -7.73 7.19 -1.04
N PRO A 198 -7.47 8.43 -1.47
CA PRO A 198 -7.60 8.78 -2.87
C PRO A 198 -6.60 7.96 -3.68
N TYR A 199 -7.07 7.44 -4.79
CA TYR A 199 -6.24 6.64 -5.69
C TYR A 199 -6.42 7.10 -7.13
N PHE A 200 -5.40 6.81 -7.92
CA PHE A 200 -5.35 6.97 -9.35
C PHE A 200 -4.61 5.76 -9.94
N SER A 201 -5.10 5.22 -11.04
CA SER A 201 -4.41 4.19 -11.80
C SER A 201 -4.64 4.38 -13.29
N ILE A 202 -3.68 3.90 -14.07
CA ILE A 202 -3.69 3.99 -15.52
C ILE A 202 -3.06 2.73 -16.11
N ASP A 203 -3.68 2.19 -17.16
CA ASP A 203 -3.12 1.15 -18.03
C ASP A 203 -3.37 1.51 -19.50
N GLY A 204 -3.05 0.59 -20.42
CA GLY A 204 -3.35 0.76 -21.84
C GLY A 204 -4.85 0.76 -22.18
N ARG A 205 -5.78 0.70 -21.22
CA ARG A 205 -7.23 0.75 -21.50
C ARG A 205 -7.86 2.03 -20.97
N ASN A 206 -7.50 2.42 -19.76
CA ASN A 206 -8.25 3.45 -19.06
C ASN A 206 -7.48 4.12 -17.92
N TYR A 207 -8.12 5.18 -17.42
CA TYR A 207 -7.76 5.94 -16.24
C TYR A 207 -8.82 5.66 -15.18
N ASP A 208 -8.44 5.11 -14.03
CA ASP A 208 -9.32 4.88 -12.89
C ASP A 208 -8.91 5.78 -11.73
N TYR A 209 -9.85 6.52 -11.16
CA TYR A 209 -9.60 7.41 -10.05
C TYR A 209 -10.77 7.45 -9.09
N GLY A 210 -10.49 7.65 -7.82
CA GLY A 210 -11.55 7.67 -6.83
C GLY A 210 -11.05 7.70 -5.41
N ILE A 211 -11.92 7.27 -4.52
CA ILE A 211 -11.66 7.18 -3.09
C ILE A 211 -11.91 5.76 -2.65
N ARG A 212 -10.98 5.26 -1.86
CA ARG A 212 -11.10 4.00 -1.15
C ARG A 212 -11.14 4.26 0.35
N PHE A 213 -11.94 3.47 1.05
CA PHE A 213 -11.97 3.43 2.50
C PHE A 213 -11.60 2.03 2.99
N ASP A 214 -10.58 1.93 3.83
CA ASP A 214 -10.12 0.67 4.41
C ASP A 214 -10.50 0.56 5.89
N HIS A 215 -11.23 -0.52 6.20
CA HIS A 215 -11.48 -0.99 7.55
C HIS A 215 -10.87 -2.39 7.73
N THR A 216 -10.74 -2.83 8.98
CA THR A 216 -10.10 -4.11 9.29
C THR A 216 -10.88 -5.34 8.78
N TYR A 217 -12.18 -5.20 8.55
CA TYR A 217 -13.03 -6.31 8.06
C TYR A 217 -13.55 -6.12 6.65
N PHE A 218 -13.46 -4.89 6.12
CA PHE A 218 -13.98 -4.58 4.81
C PHE A 218 -13.27 -3.38 4.21
N SER A 219 -13.32 -3.27 2.89
CA SER A 219 -12.98 -2.04 2.19
C SER A 219 -14.16 -1.59 1.35
N LEU A 220 -14.29 -0.28 1.15
CA LEU A 220 -15.21 0.32 0.20
C LEU A 220 -14.41 1.09 -0.86
N LYS A 221 -14.86 1.05 -2.11
CA LYS A 221 -14.32 1.81 -3.24
C LYS A 221 -15.47 2.55 -3.92
N ALA A 222 -15.24 3.81 -4.24
CA ALA A 222 -16.08 4.56 -5.15
C ALA A 222 -15.19 5.41 -6.05
N GLY A 223 -15.39 5.32 -7.36
CA GLY A 223 -14.54 5.99 -8.33
C GLY A 223 -15.18 6.13 -9.70
N MET A 224 -14.37 6.59 -10.63
CA MET A 224 -14.71 6.70 -12.03
C MET A 224 -13.60 6.08 -12.85
N ILE A 225 -14.00 5.40 -13.92
CA ILE A 225 -13.07 4.88 -14.91
C ILE A 225 -13.38 5.59 -16.22
N THR A 226 -12.36 6.13 -16.88
CA THR A 226 -12.48 6.92 -18.12
C THR A 226 -11.61 6.32 -19.22
N PRO A 227 -12.11 6.16 -20.46
CA PRO A 227 -11.31 5.69 -21.57
C PRO A 227 -10.33 6.78 -22.04
N ASN A 228 -9.11 6.40 -22.44
CA ASN A 228 -8.11 7.19 -23.21
C ASN A 228 -7.62 8.56 -22.66
N SER A 229 -8.44 9.35 -21.97
CA SER A 229 -8.12 10.71 -21.50
C SER A 229 -8.98 11.11 -20.32
N LEU A 230 -8.46 11.98 -19.44
CA LEU A 230 -9.23 12.63 -18.36
C LEU A 230 -9.94 13.92 -18.80
N LEU A 231 -9.87 14.26 -20.09
CA LEU A 231 -10.33 15.54 -20.64
C LEU A 231 -11.22 15.32 -21.88
N GLY A 232 -12.09 16.28 -22.16
CA GLY A 232 -12.91 16.30 -23.36
C GLY A 232 -14.13 15.37 -23.29
N ASP A 233 -14.55 14.84 -24.44
CA ASP A 233 -15.74 14.00 -24.53
C ASP A 233 -15.57 12.62 -23.87
N ASP A 234 -14.34 12.18 -23.64
CA ASP A 234 -14.05 10.89 -23.00
C ASP A 234 -14.61 10.80 -21.57
N ILE A 235 -14.67 11.93 -20.84
CA ILE A 235 -15.25 11.96 -19.48
C ILE A 235 -16.77 11.69 -19.48
N LYS A 236 -17.45 11.96 -20.60
CA LYS A 236 -18.88 11.63 -20.75
C LYS A 236 -19.07 10.12 -20.89
N LYS A 237 -18.02 9.42 -21.31
CA LYS A 237 -17.99 7.96 -21.47
C LYS A 237 -17.47 7.21 -20.25
N SER A 238 -17.32 7.90 -19.12
CA SER A 238 -16.85 7.29 -17.89
C SER A 238 -17.86 6.30 -17.31
N LEU A 239 -17.35 5.27 -16.64
CA LEU A 239 -18.13 4.39 -15.78
C LEU A 239 -17.96 4.85 -14.34
N PHE A 240 -19.04 4.83 -13.59
CA PHE A 240 -18.98 4.86 -12.14
C PHE A 240 -18.62 3.48 -11.62
N ASP A 241 -17.60 3.41 -10.75
CA ASP A 241 -17.10 2.15 -10.21
C ASP A 241 -17.34 2.10 -8.70
N LEU A 242 -18.02 1.05 -8.25
CA LEU A 242 -18.30 0.78 -6.84
C LEU A 242 -17.76 -0.60 -6.46
N GLY A 243 -17.03 -0.66 -5.35
CA GLY A 243 -16.50 -1.91 -4.83
C GLY A 243 -16.75 -2.07 -3.34
N ILE A 244 -17.05 -3.30 -2.93
CA ILE A 244 -16.92 -3.75 -1.55
C ILE A 244 -16.04 -5.00 -1.49
N ALA A 245 -15.15 -5.02 -0.51
CA ALA A 245 -14.34 -6.18 -0.19
C ALA A 245 -14.60 -6.59 1.26
N PHE A 246 -14.76 -7.89 1.52
CA PHE A 246 -14.86 -8.45 2.86
C PHE A 246 -13.66 -9.34 3.14
N TYR A 247 -13.09 -9.22 4.34
CA TYR A 247 -11.92 -10.00 4.73
C TYR A 247 -12.27 -10.94 5.88
N THR A 248 -11.86 -12.20 5.76
CA THR A 248 -11.85 -13.11 6.92
C THR A 248 -10.69 -12.70 7.81
N LYS A 249 -10.88 -11.73 8.71
CA LYS A 249 -9.81 -11.36 9.64
C LYS A 249 -9.38 -12.59 10.46
N LYS A 250 -8.11 -13.02 10.30
CA LYS A 250 -7.23 -13.56 11.36
C LYS A 250 -7.85 -14.63 12.30
N ILE A 251 -8.15 -15.83 11.79
CA ILE A 251 -8.30 -17.05 12.64
C ILE A 251 -6.94 -17.72 12.91
N ALA A 252 -5.89 -17.34 12.18
CA ALA A 252 -4.52 -17.71 12.52
C ALA A 252 -3.87 -16.57 13.32
N GLY A 253 -3.40 -16.92 14.52
CA GLY A 253 -3.01 -16.02 15.60
C GLY A 253 -2.17 -14.82 15.17
N GLU A 254 -2.47 -13.68 15.81
CA GLU A 254 -1.66 -12.49 15.71
C GLU A 254 -0.24 -12.75 16.22
N GLU A 255 0.75 -12.65 15.33
CA GLU A 255 1.87 -11.81 15.73
C GLU A 255 1.34 -10.37 15.69
N GLN A 256 1.11 -9.81 16.87
CA GLN A 256 0.85 -8.39 17.03
C GLN A 256 2.17 -7.68 16.73
N PHE A 257 2.24 -6.90 15.65
CA PHE A 257 3.20 -5.81 15.59
C PHE A 257 2.83 -4.87 16.73
N THR A 258 3.63 -4.91 17.80
CA THR A 258 3.39 -4.06 18.95
C THR A 258 3.58 -2.62 18.52
N ASP A 259 2.65 -1.72 18.88
CA ASP A 259 2.90 -0.27 18.73
C ASP A 259 4.05 0.19 19.62
N ILE A 260 4.60 -0.70 20.44
CA ILE A 260 5.76 -0.53 21.30
C ILE A 260 7.03 -0.94 20.54
N GLY A 261 8.00 -0.03 20.44
CA GLY A 261 9.39 -0.31 20.09
C GLY A 261 10.32 -0.13 21.30
N ILE A 262 11.57 -0.61 21.20
CA ILE A 262 12.55 -0.55 22.29
C ILE A 262 13.69 0.41 21.94
N LEU A 263 13.86 1.47 22.72
CA LEU A 263 15.03 2.35 22.66
C LEU A 263 16.11 1.83 23.61
N LYS A 264 17.27 1.45 23.08
CA LYS A 264 18.44 0.96 23.84
C LYS A 264 19.65 1.82 23.59
N GLY A 265 20.56 1.90 24.57
CA GLY A 265 21.80 2.63 24.37
C GLY A 265 22.76 2.58 25.54
N ARG A 266 23.88 3.28 25.36
CA ARG A 266 24.92 3.50 26.36
C ARG A 266 25.30 4.97 26.46
N VAL A 267 25.60 5.41 27.67
CA VAL A 267 26.15 6.73 27.98
C VAL A 267 27.58 6.55 28.50
N TYR A 268 28.53 7.26 27.90
CA TYR A 268 29.95 7.16 28.26
C TYR A 268 30.71 8.47 28.07
N ASP A 269 31.84 8.59 28.76
CA ASP A 269 32.77 9.71 28.63
C ASP A 269 33.38 9.71 27.22
N LYS A 270 33.36 10.87 26.56
CA LYS A 270 33.84 11.04 25.18
C LYS A 270 35.33 10.75 25.01
N LYS A 271 36.16 10.99 26.03
CA LYS A 271 37.62 10.82 25.98
C LYS A 271 38.05 9.45 26.47
N THR A 272 37.56 9.02 27.64
CA THR A 272 38.02 7.77 28.27
C THR A 272 37.19 6.55 27.86
N VAL A 273 36.04 6.75 27.23
CA VAL A 273 35.09 5.68 26.86
C VAL A 273 34.54 4.93 28.09
N THR A 274 34.75 5.47 29.30
CA THR A 274 34.24 4.88 30.53
C THR A 274 32.72 5.07 30.61
N PRO A 275 31.95 4.03 31.00
CA PRO A 275 30.50 4.14 31.15
C PRO A 275 30.14 5.16 32.23
N LEU A 276 29.01 5.86 32.04
CA LEU A 276 28.53 6.88 32.94
C LEU A 276 27.14 6.54 33.47
N GLN A 277 26.95 6.69 34.78
CA GLN A 277 25.62 6.81 35.37
C GLN A 277 25.06 8.20 35.00
N ALA A 278 23.87 8.20 34.41
CA ALA A 278 23.28 9.38 33.79
C ALA A 278 21.75 9.33 33.91
N MET A 279 21.14 10.51 33.98
CA MET A 279 19.71 10.71 33.87
C MET A 279 19.33 10.88 32.41
N ILE A 280 18.28 10.18 31.97
CA ILE A 280 17.74 10.25 30.61
C ILE A 280 16.29 10.71 30.72
N THR A 281 16.00 11.90 30.22
CA THR A 281 14.66 12.46 30.12
C THR A 281 14.15 12.34 28.69
N ILE A 282 12.95 11.80 28.53
CA ILE A 282 12.32 11.47 27.26
C ILE A 282 11.03 12.26 27.16
N SER A 283 10.87 13.01 26.07
CA SER A 283 9.69 13.85 25.84
C SER A 283 9.17 13.75 24.41
N GLY A 284 7.84 13.75 24.22
CA GLY A 284 7.19 13.72 22.91
C GLY A 284 5.76 13.19 22.96
N LYS A 285 4.84 13.60 22.07
CA LYS A 285 3.43 13.14 22.02
C LYS A 285 2.71 13.06 23.40
N LYS A 286 2.86 14.07 24.27
CA LYS A 286 2.32 14.07 25.65
C LYS A 286 2.90 12.98 26.58
N TYR A 287 3.93 12.27 26.16
CA TYR A 287 4.75 11.40 27.00
C TYR A 287 5.90 12.20 27.61
N TYR A 288 6.11 11.99 28.90
CA TYR A 288 7.24 12.52 29.65
C TYR A 288 7.68 11.46 30.65
N ASN A 289 8.94 11.04 30.60
CA ASN A 289 9.49 10.10 31.55
C ASN A 289 10.99 10.36 31.75
N THR A 290 11.50 10.02 32.93
CA THR A 290 12.92 10.11 33.25
C THR A 290 13.39 8.79 33.84
N ILE A 291 14.48 8.27 33.30
CA ILE A 291 15.10 7.01 33.75
C ILE A 291 16.59 7.22 34.06
N GLU A 292 17.15 6.35 34.89
CA GLU A 292 18.58 6.28 35.14
C GLU A 292 19.25 5.19 34.29
N THR A 293 20.48 5.43 33.85
CA THR A 293 21.32 4.35 33.32
C THR A 293 21.77 3.42 34.45
N SER A 294 21.97 2.15 34.10
CA SER A 294 22.65 1.17 34.96
C SER A 294 24.09 1.60 35.30
N SER A 295 24.72 0.96 36.29
CA SER A 295 26.14 1.17 36.65
C SER A 295 27.10 0.93 35.48
N GLY A 296 26.73 0.11 34.49
CA GLY A 296 27.45 -0.10 33.24
C GLY A 296 27.16 0.96 32.15
N GLY A 297 26.43 2.03 32.47
CA GLY A 297 26.07 3.12 31.57
C GLY A 297 25.02 2.77 30.52
N SER A 298 24.43 1.56 30.56
CA SER A 298 23.39 1.12 29.63
C SER A 298 21.98 1.49 30.08
N TYR A 299 21.09 1.66 29.11
CA TYR A 299 19.65 1.85 29.32
C TYR A 299 18.83 1.11 28.24
N ALA A 300 17.58 0.78 28.58
CA ALA A 300 16.58 0.22 27.70
C ALA A 300 15.19 0.71 28.13
N ILE A 301 14.38 1.17 27.20
CA ILE A 301 13.00 1.62 27.48
C ILE A 301 12.06 1.27 26.33
N GLU A 302 10.86 0.83 26.69
CA GLU A 302 9.75 0.60 25.78
C GLU A 302 8.98 1.90 25.53
N LEU A 303 8.83 2.25 24.25
CA LEU A 303 8.16 3.47 23.81
C LEU A 303 7.19 3.13 22.71
N LYS A 304 6.02 3.80 22.70
CA LYS A 304 5.10 3.70 21.57
C LYS A 304 5.71 4.31 20.31
N GLU A 305 5.19 3.93 19.15
CA GLU A 305 5.62 4.47 17.86
C GLU A 305 5.44 6.00 17.82
N GLY A 306 6.53 6.70 17.50
CA GLY A 306 6.53 8.16 17.50
C GLY A 306 7.90 8.79 17.49
N ILE A 307 7.90 10.12 17.53
CA ILE A 307 9.10 10.95 17.56
C ILE A 307 9.29 11.47 18.99
N TYR A 308 10.49 11.30 19.52
CA TYR A 308 10.86 11.65 20.89
C TYR A 308 12.15 12.45 20.92
N ASN A 309 12.24 13.40 21.86
CA ASN A 309 13.46 14.07 22.24
C ASN A 309 14.04 13.39 23.48
N ILE A 310 15.30 13.00 23.38
CA ILE A 310 16.05 12.28 24.41
C ILE A 310 17.13 13.22 24.94
N HIS A 311 16.95 13.71 26.15
CA HIS A 311 17.90 14.55 26.87
C HIS A 311 18.67 13.71 27.88
N VAL A 312 20.00 13.77 27.86
CA VAL A 312 20.88 13.00 28.75
C VAL A 312 21.77 13.94 29.54
N SER A 313 21.75 13.79 30.86
CA SER A 313 22.56 14.57 31.80
C SER A 313 23.29 13.66 32.78
N SER A 314 24.47 14.08 33.23
CA SER A 314 25.27 13.39 34.23
C SER A 314 26.10 14.42 34.99
N ASP A 315 26.32 14.19 36.27
CA ASP A 315 27.07 15.09 37.12
C ASP A 315 28.48 15.29 36.61
N LYS A 316 28.95 16.55 36.58
CA LYS A 316 30.27 16.95 36.06
C LYS A 316 30.42 16.82 34.55
N TYR A 317 29.35 16.55 33.79
CA TYR A 317 29.35 16.54 32.32
C TYR A 317 28.42 17.62 31.73
N TYR A 318 28.69 18.04 30.50
CA TYR A 318 27.73 18.76 29.68
C TYR A 318 26.65 17.79 29.18
N TRP A 319 25.39 18.20 29.27
CA TRP A 319 24.26 17.43 28.78
C TRP A 319 24.26 17.33 27.26
N LYS A 320 23.50 16.37 26.72
CA LYS A 320 23.25 16.24 25.28
C LYS A 320 21.81 15.88 24.99
N GLU A 321 21.36 16.24 23.80
CA GLU A 321 20.01 15.94 23.33
C GLU A 321 20.02 15.35 21.92
N LYS A 322 19.09 14.44 21.64
CA LYS A 322 18.85 13.85 20.31
C LYS A 322 17.37 13.62 20.08
N THR A 323 16.89 13.94 18.89
CA THR A 323 15.57 13.51 18.41
C THR A 323 15.67 12.13 17.76
N VAL A 324 14.75 11.23 18.10
CA VAL A 324 14.69 9.86 17.57
C VAL A 324 13.28 9.52 17.10
N SER A 325 13.18 8.65 16.09
CA SER A 325 11.92 8.07 15.63
C SER A 325 11.89 6.59 16.01
N ILE A 326 10.90 6.22 16.82
CA ILE A 326 10.65 4.85 17.28
C ILE A 326 9.64 4.20 16.35
N SER A 327 10.00 3.05 15.77
CA SER A 327 9.11 2.18 15.02
C SER A 327 8.57 1.07 15.93
N GLY A 328 7.27 0.78 15.86
CA GLY A 328 6.65 -0.34 16.60
C GLY A 328 7.29 -1.69 16.25
N GLY A 329 7.48 -2.55 17.25
CA GLY A 329 8.13 -3.86 17.12
C GLY A 329 9.64 -3.84 16.89
N GLY A 330 10.24 -2.66 16.65
CA GLY A 330 11.66 -2.50 16.36
C GLY A 330 12.53 -2.20 17.59
N ILE A 331 13.85 -2.36 17.44
CA ILE A 331 14.86 -1.92 18.42
C ILE A 331 15.67 -0.77 17.81
N LEU A 332 15.68 0.40 18.47
CA LEU A 332 16.52 1.53 18.09
C LEU A 332 17.70 1.66 19.06
N TYR A 333 18.92 1.70 18.52
CA TYR A 333 20.13 1.97 19.31
C TYR A 333 20.52 3.45 19.26
N CYS A 334 20.54 4.11 20.43
CA CYS A 334 20.93 5.51 20.57
C CYS A 334 22.00 5.67 21.66
N ASN A 335 23.25 5.93 21.26
CA ASN A 335 24.34 6.11 22.21
C ASN A 335 24.67 7.60 22.44
N PHE A 336 25.12 7.93 23.65
CA PHE A 336 25.51 9.28 24.05
C PHE A 336 26.97 9.32 24.53
N LYS A 337 27.75 10.23 23.93
CA LYS A 337 29.12 10.55 24.34
C LYS A 337 29.11 11.89 25.06
N LEU A 338 29.30 11.93 26.38
CA LEU A 338 29.27 13.18 27.15
C LEU A 338 30.66 13.76 27.34
N GLU A 339 30.74 15.09 27.41
CA GLU A 339 31.99 15.83 27.59
C GLU A 339 32.10 16.37 29.01
N LYS A 340 33.23 16.10 29.67
CA LYS A 340 33.43 16.46 31.08
C LYS A 340 33.63 17.97 31.23
N LYS A 341 32.95 18.57 32.21
CA LYS A 341 33.13 19.98 32.58
C LYS A 341 34.55 20.18 33.15
N PRO A 342 35.18 21.34 32.93
CA PRO A 342 36.43 21.68 33.58
C PRO A 342 36.25 21.68 35.11
N LYS A 343 37.27 21.22 35.85
CA LYS A 343 37.27 21.37 37.31
C LYS A 343 37.35 22.85 37.65
N THR A 344 36.30 23.42 38.23
CA THR A 344 36.39 24.73 38.87
C THR A 344 37.45 24.61 39.98
N LYS A 345 38.53 25.39 39.91
CA LYS A 345 39.45 25.53 41.04
C LYS A 345 38.64 26.25 42.13
N LEU A 346 38.41 25.58 43.25
CA LEU A 346 38.03 26.27 44.48
C LEU A 346 39.22 27.15 44.85
N THR A 347 39.09 28.46 44.70
CA THR A 347 39.92 29.40 45.46
C THR A 347 39.54 29.23 46.92
N PRO A 348 40.48 28.93 47.82
CA PRO A 348 40.22 29.05 49.25
C PRO A 348 39.78 30.48 49.54
N GLU A 349 38.65 30.65 50.21
CA GLU A 349 38.21 31.94 50.74
C GLU A 349 39.26 32.45 51.73
N GLU A 350 39.70 33.71 51.57
CA GLU A 350 40.51 34.47 52.53
C GLU A 350 39.62 35.12 53.59
#